data_AF-A0A5C8SZX7-F1
#
_entry.id   AF-A0A5C8SZX7-F1
#
_cell.length_a   1.000
_cell.length_b   1.000
_cell.length_c   1.000
_cell.angle_alpha   90.00
_cell.angle_beta   90.00
_cell.angle_gamma   90.00
#
_symmetry.space_group_name_H-M   'P 1'
#
loop_
_entity.id
_entity.type
_entity.pdbx_description
1 polymer ?
#
loop_
_entity_poly.entity_id
_entity_poly.type
_entity_poly.pdbx_seq_one_letter_code
_entity_poly.pdbx_strand_id
1 'polypeptide(L)'
;LAARIAAEFGAPVPDPDPLDGGVRARLLLLLETPGPAIERTGFVSRDNRTGTAANLFRFLAEADIARADTLIWNAIPFVIHAEGALNRAPRRSEIKAAAPCLAPLIALLPDVAVVVLAGRVAGMAGDTIAALRPDLPVLMIPHPSPTYVCTAPDVSARIRAGLRQAGVILWTCGAARSGGAAPG
;
A
#
# COMPACT_ATOMS: atom_id res chain seq x y z
N LEU A 1 10.57 -11.41 -2.03
CA LEU A 1 9.83 -10.94 -3.23
C LEU A 1 10.55 -9.76 -3.90
N ALA A 2 10.84 -8.68 -3.16
CA ALA A 2 11.52 -7.48 -3.66
C ALA A 2 12.78 -7.79 -4.49
N ALA A 3 13.73 -8.56 -3.93
CA ALA A 3 14.97 -8.95 -4.61
C ALA A 3 14.74 -9.66 -5.96
N ARG A 4 13.71 -10.51 -6.06
CA ARG A 4 13.36 -11.21 -7.31
C ARG A 4 12.88 -10.21 -8.37
N ILE A 5 11.98 -9.30 -7.97
CA ILE A 5 11.47 -8.25 -8.86
C ILE A 5 12.63 -7.34 -9.29
N ALA A 6 13.53 -6.97 -8.38
CA ALA A 6 14.67 -6.13 -8.71
C ALA A 6 15.58 -6.77 -9.76
N ALA A 7 15.85 -8.08 -9.64
CA ALA A 7 16.62 -8.82 -10.62
C ALA A 7 15.89 -8.94 -11.98
N GLU A 8 14.57 -9.16 -11.98
CA GLU A 8 13.76 -9.29 -13.19
C GLU A 8 13.67 -7.98 -13.98
N PHE A 9 13.54 -6.85 -13.30
CA PHE A 9 13.37 -5.53 -13.93
C PHE A 9 14.68 -4.75 -14.07
N GLY A 10 15.78 -5.22 -13.49
CA GLY A 10 17.06 -4.52 -13.49
C GLY A 10 16.99 -3.15 -12.80
N ALA A 11 16.12 -3.00 -11.80
CA ALA A 11 15.83 -1.73 -11.14
C ALA A 11 15.63 -1.91 -9.64
N PRO A 12 16.02 -0.93 -8.80
CA PRO A 12 15.81 -1.02 -7.35
C PRO A 12 14.33 -1.19 -7.00
N VAL A 13 14.06 -2.11 -6.06
CA VAL A 13 12.75 -2.34 -5.46
C VAL A 13 12.93 -2.23 -3.95
N PRO A 14 12.23 -1.30 -3.26
CA PRO A 14 12.35 -1.19 -1.82
C PRO A 14 11.73 -2.39 -1.13
N ASP A 15 12.30 -2.77 0.01
CA ASP A 15 11.68 -3.72 0.93
C ASP A 15 10.49 -3.07 1.66
N PRO A 16 9.52 -3.85 2.13
CA PRO A 16 8.51 -3.31 3.03
C PRO A 16 9.16 -2.89 4.35
N ASP A 17 8.53 -1.97 5.05
CA ASP A 17 8.98 -1.53 6.37
C ASP A 17 9.07 -2.72 7.35
N PRO A 18 10.22 -2.99 7.99
CA PRO A 18 10.38 -4.11 8.91
C PRO A 18 9.56 -3.98 10.21
N LEU A 19 9.04 -2.78 10.51
CA LEU A 19 8.19 -2.52 11.67
C LEU A 19 6.69 -2.63 11.34
N ASP A 20 6.34 -2.77 10.06
CA ASP A 20 4.98 -3.09 9.62
C ASP A 20 4.68 -4.59 9.83
N GLY A 21 3.43 -5.02 9.60
CA GLY A 21 2.97 -6.39 9.87
C GLY A 21 3.61 -7.48 9.00
N GLY A 22 4.34 -7.11 7.94
CA GLY A 22 4.92 -8.06 6.99
C GLY A 22 3.86 -9.01 6.43
N VAL A 23 4.16 -10.31 6.43
CA VAL A 23 3.23 -11.36 5.96
C VAL A 23 1.99 -11.53 6.85
N ARG A 24 2.01 -11.01 8.08
CA ARG A 24 0.89 -11.04 9.04
C ARG A 24 0.00 -9.81 8.91
N ALA A 25 0.32 -8.89 8.01
CA ALA A 25 -0.47 -7.70 7.77
C ALA A 25 -1.89 -8.08 7.32
N ARG A 26 -2.85 -7.30 7.81
CA ARG A 26 -4.28 -7.46 7.55
C ARG A 26 -4.82 -6.41 6.59
N LEU A 27 -4.06 -5.33 6.39
CA LEU A 27 -4.30 -4.28 5.44
C LEU A 27 -3.10 -4.16 4.51
N LEU A 28 -3.32 -4.31 3.21
CA LEU A 28 -2.35 -3.96 2.18
C LEU A 28 -2.67 -2.56 1.66
N LEU A 29 -1.74 -1.61 1.76
CA LEU A 29 -1.87 -0.28 1.19
C LEU A 29 -0.96 -0.17 -0.05
N LEU A 30 -1.56 0.02 -1.22
CA LEU A 30 -0.82 0.24 -2.47
C LEU A 30 -0.71 1.73 -2.80
N LEU A 31 0.53 2.20 -2.86
CA LEU A 31 0.93 3.49 -3.44
C LEU A 31 1.24 3.33 -4.95
N GLU A 32 1.61 4.42 -5.60
CA GLU A 32 1.90 4.43 -7.05
C GLU A 32 3.24 3.77 -7.39
N THR A 33 4.35 4.41 -7.00
CA THR A 33 5.74 4.01 -7.29
C THR A 33 6.63 4.35 -6.10
N PRO A 34 7.78 3.67 -5.94
CA PRO A 34 8.82 4.12 -5.04
C PRO A 34 9.20 5.59 -5.27
N GLY A 35 9.26 6.37 -4.19
CA GLY A 35 9.75 7.74 -4.20
C GLY A 35 11.27 7.82 -3.99
N PRO A 36 11.90 8.99 -4.20
CA PRO A 36 13.36 9.14 -4.13
C PRO A 36 13.95 8.85 -2.75
N ALA A 37 13.15 8.89 -1.68
CA ALA A 37 13.62 8.59 -0.33
C ALA A 37 14.15 7.16 -0.16
N ILE A 38 13.75 6.22 -1.04
CA ILE A 38 14.22 4.83 -0.95
C ILE A 38 15.72 4.69 -1.18
N GLU A 39 16.35 5.62 -1.92
CA GLU A 39 17.80 5.60 -2.17
C GLU A 39 18.60 5.66 -0.86
N ARG A 40 18.01 6.29 0.16
CA ARG A 40 18.61 6.43 1.49
C ARG A 40 18.16 5.34 2.47
N THR A 41 16.91 4.88 2.37
CA THR A 41 16.32 4.02 3.41
C THR A 41 16.21 2.55 2.99
N GLY A 42 16.11 2.25 1.70
CA GLY A 42 15.83 0.92 1.18
C GLY A 42 14.39 0.44 1.41
N PHE A 43 13.54 1.22 2.10
CA PHE A 43 12.21 0.79 2.51
C PHE A 43 11.09 1.70 1.99
N VAL A 44 9.94 1.08 1.68
CA VAL A 44 8.67 1.79 1.57
C VAL A 44 8.06 1.90 2.97
N SER A 45 8.23 3.06 3.59
CA SER A 45 7.93 3.28 5.01
C SER A 45 7.18 4.60 5.25
N ARG A 46 6.28 4.59 6.25
CA ARG A 46 5.64 5.80 6.79
C ARG A 46 6.60 6.68 7.62
N ASP A 47 7.79 6.17 7.94
CA ASP A 47 8.84 6.89 8.68
C ASP A 47 9.84 7.58 7.75
N ASN A 48 9.71 7.36 6.43
CA ASN A 48 10.51 8.08 5.44
C ASN A 48 10.28 9.60 5.61
N ARG A 49 11.35 10.41 5.55
CA ARG A 49 11.28 11.89 5.63
C ARG A 49 10.69 12.51 4.36
N THR A 50 9.41 12.23 4.09
CA THR A 50 8.64 12.71 2.94
C THR A 50 7.24 13.13 3.38
N GLY A 51 6.61 14.04 2.64
CA GLY A 51 5.25 14.44 2.97
C GLY A 51 4.20 13.33 2.77
N THR A 52 4.42 12.40 1.83
CA THR A 52 3.56 11.22 1.64
C THR A 52 3.57 10.34 2.88
N ALA A 53 4.77 10.03 3.39
CA ALA A 53 4.96 9.21 4.58
C ALA A 53 4.38 9.88 5.84
N ALA A 54 4.62 11.19 6.02
CA ALA A 54 4.03 11.96 7.12
C ALA A 54 2.49 11.96 7.09
N ASN A 55 1.88 12.08 5.90
CA ASN A 55 0.43 11.98 5.75
C ASN A 55 -0.08 10.56 6.03
N LEU A 56 0.62 9.52 5.56
CA LEU A 56 0.26 8.13 5.86
C LEU A 56 0.30 7.87 7.37
N PHE A 57 1.39 8.27 8.03
CA PHE A 57 1.52 8.17 9.49
C PHE A 57 0.31 8.81 10.20
N ARG A 58 0.00 10.05 9.84
CA ARG A 58 -1.12 10.80 10.43
C ARG A 58 -2.48 10.14 10.15
N PHE A 59 -2.80 9.85 8.89
CA PHE A 59 -4.13 9.34 8.53
C PHE A 59 -4.38 7.91 9.01
N LEU A 60 -3.34 7.06 9.07
CA LEU A 60 -3.46 5.72 9.65
C LEU A 60 -3.72 5.79 11.16
N ALA A 61 -3.02 6.71 11.86
CA ALA A 61 -3.27 6.96 13.29
C ALA A 61 -4.67 7.54 13.55
N GLU A 62 -5.13 8.49 12.74
CA GLU A 62 -6.50 9.04 12.83
C GLU A 62 -7.59 7.97 12.63
N ALA A 63 -7.28 6.90 11.89
CA ALA A 63 -8.19 5.78 11.62
C ALA A 63 -8.04 4.61 12.62
N ASP A 64 -7.19 4.75 13.65
CA ASP A 64 -6.87 3.71 14.64
C ASP A 64 -6.39 2.39 14.01
N ILE A 65 -5.64 2.49 12.90
CA ILE A 65 -5.06 1.33 12.22
C ILE A 65 -3.67 1.08 12.80
N ALA A 66 -3.53 -0.04 13.53
CA ALA A 66 -2.26 -0.45 14.11
C ALA A 66 -1.19 -0.69 13.04
N ARG A 67 0.06 -0.33 13.35
CA ARG A 67 1.21 -0.58 12.45
C ARG A 67 1.40 -2.06 12.13
N ALA A 68 1.17 -2.93 13.11
CA ALA A 68 1.24 -4.38 12.92
C ALA A 68 0.16 -4.94 11.96
N ASP A 69 -0.92 -4.19 11.72
CA ASP A 69 -1.98 -4.61 10.81
C ASP A 69 -1.70 -4.19 9.36
N THR A 70 -0.68 -3.38 9.09
CA THR A 70 -0.46 -2.80 7.76
C THR A 70 0.75 -3.38 7.07
N LEU A 71 0.69 -3.40 5.73
CA LEU A 71 1.82 -3.52 4.83
C LEU A 71 1.69 -2.43 3.76
N ILE A 72 2.66 -1.55 3.65
CA ILE A 72 2.70 -0.53 2.58
C ILE A 72 3.54 -1.07 1.41
N TRP A 73 3.02 -0.96 0.19
CA TRP A 73 3.67 -1.40 -1.04
C TRP A 73 3.36 -0.45 -2.20
N ASN A 74 3.94 -0.67 -3.38
CA ASN A 74 3.69 0.12 -4.59
C ASN A 74 3.10 -0.75 -5.71
N ALA A 75 2.12 -0.21 -6.45
CA ALA A 75 1.53 -0.89 -7.61
C ALA A 75 2.57 -1.12 -8.72
N ILE A 76 3.49 -0.18 -8.90
CA ILE A 76 4.73 -0.39 -9.63
C ILE A 76 5.85 -0.52 -8.60
N PRO A 77 6.37 -1.73 -8.33
CA PRO A 77 7.25 -1.97 -7.19
C PRO A 77 8.69 -1.46 -7.40
N PHE A 78 9.12 -1.21 -8.63
CA PHE A 78 10.49 -0.80 -8.96
C PHE A 78 10.59 0.70 -9.27
N VAL A 79 11.79 1.26 -9.09
CA VAL A 79 12.10 2.63 -9.50
C VAL A 79 12.00 2.76 -11.02
N ILE A 80 11.25 3.75 -11.49
CA ILE A 80 11.02 4.03 -12.93
C ILE A 80 11.80 5.26 -13.43
N HIS A 81 12.58 5.89 -12.57
CA HIS A 81 13.36 7.09 -12.85
C HIS A 81 14.85 6.74 -12.89
N ALA A 82 15.62 7.44 -13.70
CA ALA A 82 17.08 7.39 -13.57
C ALA A 82 17.50 8.04 -12.24
N GLU A 83 18.65 7.63 -11.71
CA GLU A 83 19.25 8.24 -10.52
C GLU A 83 19.40 9.76 -10.73
N GLY A 84 18.93 10.55 -9.75
CA GLY A 84 18.94 12.01 -9.81
C GLY A 84 17.88 12.65 -10.74
N ALA A 85 17.05 11.87 -11.43
CA ALA A 85 15.97 12.41 -12.26
C ALA A 85 14.77 12.85 -11.42
N LEU A 86 14.01 13.84 -11.93
CA LEU A 86 12.74 14.24 -11.33
C LEU A 86 11.70 13.11 -11.44
N ASN A 87 10.82 13.04 -10.44
CA ASN A 87 9.64 12.17 -10.50
C ASN A 87 8.78 12.50 -11.72
N ARG A 88 8.25 11.47 -12.37
CA ARG A 88 7.31 11.60 -13.48
C ARG A 88 6.16 10.62 -13.33
N ALA A 89 5.09 10.88 -14.06
CA ALA A 89 4.00 9.92 -14.18
C ALA A 89 4.49 8.60 -14.78
N PRO A 90 4.01 7.45 -14.29
CA PRO A 90 4.27 6.16 -14.92
C PRO A 90 3.70 6.06 -16.34
N ARG A 91 4.42 5.38 -17.22
CA ARG A 91 3.97 5.05 -18.58
C ARG A 91 3.03 3.85 -18.52
N ARG A 92 2.12 3.76 -19.49
CA ARG A 92 1.22 2.58 -19.63
C ARG A 92 1.99 1.26 -19.73
N SER A 93 3.14 1.26 -20.40
CA SER A 93 4.01 0.09 -20.51
C SER A 93 4.55 -0.38 -19.15
N GLU A 94 4.89 0.56 -18.26
CA GLU A 94 5.42 0.26 -16.92
C GLU A 94 4.33 -0.29 -16.01
N ILE A 95 3.13 0.30 -16.08
CA ILE A 95 1.94 -0.21 -15.37
C ILE A 95 1.62 -1.63 -15.82
N LYS A 96 1.60 -1.87 -17.14
CA LYS A 96 1.34 -3.21 -17.70
C LYS A 96 2.41 -4.21 -17.29
N ALA A 97 3.68 -3.81 -17.31
CA ALA A 97 4.80 -4.67 -16.93
C ALA A 97 4.80 -5.00 -15.43
N ALA A 98 4.35 -4.07 -14.58
CA ALA A 98 4.27 -4.29 -13.13
C ALA A 98 3.08 -5.16 -12.71
N ALA A 99 1.99 -5.23 -13.48
CA ALA A 99 0.76 -5.94 -13.10
C ALA A 99 0.98 -7.40 -12.63
N PRO A 100 1.84 -8.23 -13.27
CA PRO A 100 2.14 -9.59 -12.81
C PRO A 100 2.81 -9.67 -11.43
N CYS A 101 3.42 -8.57 -10.95
CA CYS A 101 4.06 -8.53 -9.63
C CYS A 101 3.05 -8.60 -8.47
N LEU A 102 1.77 -8.34 -8.73
CA LEU A 102 0.75 -8.29 -7.69
C LEU A 102 0.33 -9.67 -7.18
N ALA A 103 0.17 -10.65 -8.08
CA ALA A 103 -0.20 -12.02 -7.71
C ALA A 103 0.74 -12.66 -6.66
N PRO A 104 2.07 -12.64 -6.83
CA PRO A 104 2.98 -13.20 -5.83
C PRO A 104 3.03 -12.38 -4.54
N LEU A 105 2.69 -11.09 -4.56
CA LEU A 105 2.53 -10.31 -3.33
C LEU A 105 1.31 -10.78 -2.56
N ILE A 106 0.14 -10.85 -3.19
CA ILE A 106 -1.11 -11.28 -2.56
C ILE A 106 -0.98 -12.70 -1.99
N ALA A 107 -0.29 -13.59 -2.69
CA ALA A 107 -0.03 -14.96 -2.21
C ALA A 107 0.79 -15.02 -0.91
N LEU A 108 1.56 -13.99 -0.57
CA LEU A 108 2.36 -13.91 0.67
C LEU A 108 1.57 -13.35 1.86
N LEU A 109 0.32 -12.91 1.66
CA LEU A 109 -0.48 -12.20 2.66
C LEU A 109 -1.72 -13.01 3.06
N PRO A 110 -1.56 -14.12 3.80
CA PRO A 110 -2.69 -14.98 4.17
C PRO A 110 -3.71 -14.28 5.08
N ASP A 111 -3.26 -13.31 5.88
CA ASP A 111 -4.08 -12.61 6.88
C ASP A 111 -4.75 -11.33 6.33
N VAL A 112 -4.53 -10.98 5.05
CA VAL A 112 -5.08 -9.75 4.46
C VAL A 112 -6.60 -9.80 4.42
N ALA A 113 -7.22 -8.79 5.01
CA ALA A 113 -8.66 -8.61 5.15
C ALA A 113 -9.18 -7.39 4.38
N VAL A 114 -8.30 -6.47 3.96
CA VAL A 114 -8.67 -5.32 3.11
C VAL A 114 -7.47 -4.81 2.31
N VAL A 115 -7.72 -4.36 1.07
CA VAL A 115 -6.73 -3.60 0.28
C VAL A 115 -7.16 -2.15 0.13
N VAL A 116 -6.25 -1.23 0.37
CA VAL A 116 -6.43 0.21 0.15
C VAL A 116 -5.56 0.64 -1.03
N LEU A 117 -6.18 1.17 -2.08
CA LEU A 117 -5.53 1.64 -3.30
C LEU A 117 -5.45 3.16 -3.29
N ALA A 118 -4.24 3.70 -3.22
CA ALA A 118 -4.00 5.13 -3.07
C ALA A 118 -3.64 5.79 -4.40
N GLY A 119 -4.58 6.56 -4.95
CA GLY A 119 -4.40 7.27 -6.22
C GLY A 119 -4.78 6.45 -7.45
N ARG A 120 -4.63 7.08 -8.62
CA ARG A 120 -5.15 6.54 -9.89
C ARG A 120 -4.40 5.29 -10.34
N VAL A 121 -3.07 5.30 -10.31
CA VAL A 121 -2.26 4.16 -10.78
C VAL A 121 -2.46 2.94 -9.86
N ALA A 122 -2.45 3.13 -8.55
CA ALA A 122 -2.79 2.06 -7.61
C ALA A 122 -4.20 1.51 -7.84
N GLY A 123 -5.17 2.39 -8.17
CA GLY A 123 -6.54 1.99 -8.49
C GLY A 123 -6.68 1.05 -9.68
N MET A 124 -5.75 1.09 -10.64
CA MET A 124 -5.74 0.17 -11.77
C MET A 124 -5.48 -1.29 -11.36
N ALA A 125 -5.00 -1.53 -10.14
CA ALA A 125 -4.82 -2.88 -9.60
C ALA A 125 -6.14 -3.53 -9.13
N GLY A 126 -7.24 -2.77 -9.01
CA GLY A 126 -8.50 -3.22 -8.43
C GLY A 126 -9.07 -4.50 -9.06
N ASP A 127 -9.22 -4.52 -10.38
CA ASP A 127 -9.76 -5.68 -11.11
C ASP A 127 -8.87 -6.91 -10.94
N THR A 128 -7.55 -6.74 -10.96
CA THR A 128 -6.59 -7.82 -10.72
C THR A 128 -6.73 -8.38 -9.31
N ILE A 129 -6.89 -7.53 -8.29
CA ILE A 129 -7.11 -7.96 -6.91
C ILE A 129 -8.42 -8.72 -6.79
N ALA A 130 -9.50 -8.18 -7.37
CA ALA A 130 -10.81 -8.83 -7.35
C ALA A 130 -10.80 -10.20 -8.04
N ALA A 131 -9.99 -10.36 -9.10
CA ALA A 131 -9.81 -11.66 -9.76
C ALA A 131 -9.00 -12.65 -8.91
N LEU A 132 -7.95 -12.18 -8.22
CA LEU A 132 -7.07 -13.01 -7.39
C LEU A 132 -7.71 -13.41 -6.05
N ARG A 133 -8.45 -12.50 -5.43
CA ARG A 133 -9.10 -12.63 -4.12
C ARG A 133 -10.48 -11.96 -4.16
N PRO A 134 -11.49 -12.62 -4.75
CA PRO A 134 -12.85 -12.06 -4.86
C PRO A 134 -13.52 -11.77 -3.50
N ASP A 135 -13.04 -12.42 -2.45
CA ASP A 135 -13.47 -12.26 -1.07
C ASP A 135 -12.91 -10.99 -0.39
N LEU A 136 -11.90 -10.35 -0.99
CA LEU A 136 -11.15 -9.27 -0.37
C LEU A 136 -11.75 -7.90 -0.71
N PRO A 137 -12.25 -7.13 0.28
CA PRO A 137 -12.68 -5.76 0.06
C PRO A 137 -11.55 -4.88 -0.47
N VAL A 138 -11.85 -4.08 -1.50
CA VAL A 138 -10.94 -3.12 -2.11
C VAL A 138 -11.49 -1.71 -1.93
N LEU A 139 -10.71 -0.83 -1.32
CA LEU A 139 -11.07 0.56 -1.04
C LEU A 139 -10.17 1.52 -1.82
N MET A 140 -10.77 2.52 -2.43
CA MET A 140 -10.05 3.58 -3.16
C MET A 140 -9.91 4.83 -2.31
N ILE A 141 -8.70 5.38 -2.22
CA ILE A 141 -8.46 6.71 -1.62
C ILE A 141 -7.66 7.60 -2.57
N PRO A 142 -7.74 8.94 -2.44
CA PRO A 142 -6.78 9.83 -3.06
C PRO A 142 -5.34 9.53 -2.62
N HIS A 143 -4.35 9.86 -3.46
CA HIS A 143 -2.96 9.65 -3.10
C HIS A 143 -2.54 10.57 -1.93
N PRO A 144 -1.84 10.10 -0.89
CA PRO A 144 -1.52 10.88 0.31
C PRO A 144 -0.34 11.86 0.14
N SER A 145 0.08 12.14 -1.09
CA SER A 145 1.16 13.11 -1.36
C SER A 145 0.67 14.54 -1.04
N PRO A 146 1.53 15.42 -0.49
CA PRO A 146 1.19 16.83 -0.28
C PRO A 146 0.64 17.52 -1.53
N THR A 147 1.12 17.12 -2.71
CA THR A 147 0.64 17.63 -4.01
C THR A 147 -0.86 17.41 -4.23
N TYR A 148 -1.47 16.43 -3.57
CA TYR A 148 -2.92 16.19 -3.61
C TYR A 148 -3.58 16.60 -2.29
N VAL A 149 -2.97 16.31 -1.16
CA VAL A 149 -3.56 16.58 0.16
C VAL A 149 -3.75 18.09 0.38
N CYS A 150 -2.83 18.91 -0.10
CA CYS A 150 -2.89 20.36 0.05
C CYS A 150 -3.70 21.06 -1.06
N THR A 151 -4.18 20.35 -2.10
CA THR A 151 -4.92 21.01 -3.19
C THR A 151 -6.34 21.41 -2.79
N ALA A 152 -6.99 20.62 -1.92
CA ALA A 152 -8.32 20.94 -1.42
C ALA A 152 -8.65 20.14 -0.14
N PRO A 153 -9.44 20.71 0.79
CA PRO A 153 -9.84 20.02 2.02
C PRO A 153 -10.59 18.69 1.81
N ASP A 154 -11.31 18.55 0.70
CA ASP A 154 -12.09 17.36 0.37
C ASP A 154 -11.19 16.12 0.17
N VAL A 155 -9.97 16.30 -0.33
CA VAL A 155 -9.00 15.21 -0.52
C VAL A 155 -8.67 14.55 0.81
N SER A 156 -8.39 15.35 1.84
CA SER A 156 -8.11 14.85 3.19
C SER A 156 -9.33 14.14 3.78
N ALA A 157 -10.54 14.68 3.59
CA ALA A 157 -11.77 14.06 4.06
C ALA A 157 -12.01 12.68 3.40
N ARG A 158 -11.73 12.56 2.10
CA ARG A 158 -11.87 11.29 1.37
C ARG A 158 -10.84 10.24 1.80
N ILE A 159 -9.60 10.64 2.07
CA ILE A 159 -8.58 9.73 2.63
C ILE A 159 -9.04 9.21 4.00
N ARG A 160 -9.49 10.12 4.90
CA ARG A 160 -10.03 9.73 6.22
C ARG A 160 -11.21 8.78 6.10
N ALA A 161 -12.16 9.07 5.23
CA ALA A 161 -13.34 8.23 5.04
C ALA A 161 -12.95 6.81 4.62
N GLY A 162 -12.06 6.66 3.64
CA GLY A 162 -11.61 5.35 3.16
C GLY A 162 -10.80 4.57 4.20
N LEU A 163 -9.88 5.23 4.91
CA LEU A 163 -9.10 4.57 5.96
C LEU A 163 -9.95 4.22 7.19
N ARG A 164 -10.93 5.05 7.56
CA ARG A 164 -11.89 4.70 8.61
C ARG A 164 -12.70 3.46 8.23
N GLN A 165 -13.13 3.35 6.97
CA GLN A 165 -13.81 2.15 6.49
C GLN A 165 -12.90 0.92 6.54
N ALA A 166 -11.61 1.06 6.20
CA ALA A 166 -10.64 -0.01 6.36
C ALA A 166 -10.50 -0.44 7.83
N GLY A 167 -10.41 0.52 8.76
CA GLY A 167 -10.37 0.26 10.20
C GLY A 167 -11.59 -0.52 10.71
N VAL A 168 -12.80 -0.18 10.22
CA VAL A 168 -14.02 -0.93 10.56
C VAL A 168 -13.92 -2.39 10.07
N ILE A 169 -13.45 -2.63 8.85
CA ILE A 169 -13.26 -4.00 8.33
C ILE A 169 -12.24 -4.78 9.17
N LEU A 170 -11.12 -4.14 9.54
CA LEU A 170 -10.13 -4.77 10.42
C LEU A 170 -10.72 -5.10 11.79
N TRP A 171 -11.56 -4.25 12.35
CA TRP A 171 -12.20 -4.52 13.63
C TRP A 171 -13.19 -5.70 13.55
N THR A 172 -14.06 -5.73 12.53
CA THR A 172 -15.06 -6.81 12.38
C THR A 172 -14.43 -8.17 12.09
N CYS A 173 -13.42 -8.24 11.21
CA CYS A 173 -12.67 -9.47 10.95
C CYS A 173 -11.84 -9.91 12.17
N GLY A 174 -11.40 -8.96 13.01
CA GLY A 174 -10.65 -9.25 14.23
C GLY A 174 -11.54 -9.91 15.29
N ALA A 175 -12.70 -9.31 15.55
CA ALA A 175 -13.70 -9.80 16.49
C ALA A 175 -14.21 -11.21 16.12
N ALA A 176 -14.39 -11.49 14.83
CA ALA A 176 -14.79 -12.82 14.35
C ALA A 176 -13.74 -13.91 14.68
N ARG A 177 -12.45 -13.57 14.73
CA ARG A 177 -11.37 -14.53 15.05
C ARG A 177 -11.23 -14.79 16.56
N SER A 178 -11.55 -13.83 17.42
CA SER A 178 -11.48 -13.99 18.88
C SER A 178 -12.74 -14.64 19.48
N GLY A 179 -13.88 -14.64 18.77
CA GLY A 179 -15.11 -15.32 19.20
C GLY A 179 -15.17 -16.83 18.96
N GLY A 180 -14.18 -17.42 18.29
CA GLY A 180 -14.13 -18.85 17.94
C GLY A 180 -13.37 -19.75 18.92
N ALA A 181 -12.74 -19.19 19.96
CA ALA A 181 -12.10 -19.98 21.00
C ALA A 181 -13.13 -20.36 22.06
N ALA A 182 -13.82 -21.50 21.87
CA ALA A 182 -14.53 -22.15 22.95
C ALA A 182 -13.53 -22.64 24.01
N PRO A 183 -13.77 -22.42 25.32
CA PRO A 183 -12.93 -23.01 26.35
C PRO A 183 -13.16 -24.53 26.35
N GLY A 184 -12.06 -25.28 26.21
CA GLY A 184 -12.01 -26.71 26.54
C GLY A 184 -11.90 -26.93 28.04
#